data_AF-A0A932V6E7-F1
#
_entry.id   AF-A0A932V6E7-F1
#
_cell.length_a   1.000
_cell.length_b   1.000
_cell.length_c   1.000
_cell.angle_alpha   90.00
_cell.angle_beta   90.00
_cell.angle_gamma   90.00
#
_symmetry.space_group_name_H-M   'P 1'
#
loop_
_entity.id
_entity.type
_entity.pdbx_description
1 polymer ?
#
loop_
_entity_poly.entity_id
_entity_poly.type
_entity_poly.pdbx_seq_one_letter_code
_entity_poly.pdbx_strand_id
1 'polypeptide(L)'
;SGSSSSGRQVQALALVLAIVFVILAPIAARLLYFAISRRREYLADASGTRLTRYPEGLASALEKISSAGIKLASANQVTAPMYIANPFQGKGMSFSGLLSTHPPVDQRIKILRNLSQGVNYLSYQKAYESVIGRSETLIPPSGLKDQQEIPIKKAGLEEPKIQSPKDQAREIGDLTRAVYRYAFLTCSCGLKIKVPPDFKRPKIICPKCWHEMNNPFLSKDN
;
A
#
# COMPACT_ATOMS: atom_id res chain seq x y z
N SER A 1 48.98 40.36 -43.20
CA SER A 1 47.50 40.45 -43.21
C SER A 1 46.91 39.06 -43.46
N GLY A 2 46.36 38.40 -42.44
CA GLY A 2 45.85 37.03 -42.61
C GLY A 2 44.94 36.48 -41.49
N SER A 3 44.54 37.28 -40.49
CA SER A 3 43.79 36.79 -39.32
C SER A 3 42.26 36.96 -39.40
N SER A 4 41.70 37.54 -40.47
CA SER A 4 40.26 37.85 -40.56
C SER A 4 39.39 36.71 -41.09
N SER A 5 39.97 35.73 -41.81
CA SER A 5 39.22 34.59 -42.34
C SER A 5 39.03 33.47 -41.31
N SER A 6 40.04 33.20 -40.46
CA SER A 6 39.95 32.19 -39.40
C SER A 6 38.93 32.57 -38.33
N GLY A 7 38.85 33.85 -37.96
CA GLY A 7 37.84 34.35 -37.00
C GLY A 7 36.40 34.14 -37.47
N ARG A 8 36.12 34.37 -38.76
CA ARG A 8 34.78 34.14 -39.35
C ARG A 8 34.39 32.67 -39.41
N GLN A 9 35.34 31.78 -39.70
CA GLN A 9 35.10 30.34 -39.71
C GLN A 9 34.80 29.80 -38.31
N VAL A 10 35.54 30.26 -37.29
CA VAL A 10 35.28 29.92 -35.89
C VAL A 10 33.90 30.43 -35.44
N GLN A 11 33.53 31.64 -35.84
CA GLN A 11 32.21 32.22 -35.52
C GLN A 11 31.06 31.45 -36.18
N ALA A 12 31.22 31.05 -37.45
CA ALA A 12 30.25 30.24 -38.16
C ALA A 12 30.10 28.85 -37.52
N LEU A 13 31.21 28.20 -37.17
CA LEU A 13 31.20 26.91 -36.47
C LEU A 13 30.52 27.01 -35.10
N ALA A 14 30.82 28.07 -34.34
CA ALA A 14 30.21 28.32 -33.04
C ALA A 14 28.69 28.55 -33.15
N LEU A 15 28.23 29.27 -34.19
CA LEU A 15 26.81 29.47 -34.44
C LEU A 15 26.09 28.15 -34.76
N VAL A 16 26.69 27.31 -35.62
CA VAL A 16 26.13 25.99 -35.96
C VAL A 16 26.04 25.11 -34.72
N LEU A 17 27.10 25.05 -33.91
CA LEU A 17 27.09 24.29 -32.66
C LEU A 17 26.03 24.83 -31.68
N ALA A 18 25.89 26.15 -31.56
CA ALA A 18 24.87 26.76 -30.71
C ALA A 18 23.45 26.35 -31.13
N ILE A 19 23.15 26.36 -32.44
CA ILE A 19 21.85 25.91 -32.97
C ILE A 19 21.61 24.43 -32.68
N VAL A 20 22.63 23.59 -32.88
CA VAL A 20 22.55 22.15 -32.56
C VAL A 20 22.24 21.93 -31.08
N PHE A 21 22.93 22.63 -30.17
CA PHE A 21 22.68 22.51 -28.73
C PHE A 21 21.31 23.04 -28.32
N VAL A 22 20.80 24.13 -28.92
CA VAL A 22 19.46 24.65 -28.66
C VAL A 22 18.37 23.62 -28.98
N ILE A 23 18.58 22.79 -30.01
CA ILE A 23 17.63 21.74 -30.40
C ILE A 23 17.80 20.48 -29.53
N LEU A 24 19.05 20.07 -29.25
CA LEU A 24 19.32 18.82 -28.52
C LEU A 24 19.13 18.94 -27.00
N ALA A 25 19.42 20.10 -26.41
CA ALA A 25 19.30 20.33 -24.97
C ALA A 25 17.89 20.01 -24.41
N PRO A 26 16.77 20.49 -24.98
CA PRO A 26 15.44 20.17 -24.46
C PRO A 26 15.08 18.68 -24.59
N ILE A 27 15.59 17.99 -25.62
CA ILE A 27 15.39 16.55 -25.79
C ILE A 27 16.14 15.78 -24.70
N ALA A 28 17.41 16.11 -24.48
CA ALA A 28 18.22 15.53 -23.42
C ALA A 28 17.61 15.77 -22.03
N ALA A 29 17.11 16.98 -21.76
CA ALA A 29 16.45 17.31 -20.51
C ALA A 29 15.18 16.48 -20.27
N ARG A 30 14.35 16.26 -21.30
CA ARG A 30 13.16 15.39 -21.20
C ARG A 30 13.52 13.94 -20.93
N LEU A 31 14.54 13.41 -21.61
CA LEU A 31 15.01 12.04 -21.38
C LEU A 31 15.54 11.84 -19.96
N LEU A 32 16.29 12.81 -19.44
CA LEU A 32 16.76 12.81 -18.05
C LEU A 32 15.58 12.88 -17.07
N TYR A 33 14.61 13.75 -17.33
CA TYR A 33 13.40 13.85 -16.50
C TYR A 33 12.63 12.52 -16.44
N PHE A 34 12.42 11.85 -17.58
CA PHE A 34 11.78 10.53 -17.60
C PHE A 34 12.63 9.46 -16.89
N ALA A 35 13.95 9.49 -17.02
CA ALA A 35 14.83 8.58 -16.29
C ALA A 35 14.72 8.74 -14.77
N ILE A 36 14.75 9.98 -14.28
CA ILE A 36 14.57 10.30 -12.85
C ILE A 36 13.18 9.88 -12.37
N SER A 37 12.14 10.16 -13.15
CA SER A 37 10.77 9.77 -12.84
C SER A 37 10.64 8.25 -12.68
N ARG A 38 11.19 7.47 -13.63
CA ARG A 38 11.22 6.00 -13.54
C ARG A 38 11.98 5.49 -12.32
N ARG A 39 13.12 6.10 -12.00
CA ARG A 39 13.91 5.75 -10.81
C ARG A 39 13.13 5.99 -9.52
N ARG A 40 12.39 7.09 -9.43
CA ARG A 40 11.53 7.41 -8.28
C ARG A 40 10.42 6.39 -8.08
N GLU A 41 9.80 5.90 -9.15
CA GLU A 41 8.76 4.86 -9.07
C GLU A 41 9.29 3.56 -8.43
N TYR A 42 10.47 3.08 -8.86
CA TYR A 42 11.06 1.87 -8.27
C TYR A 42 11.48 2.07 -6.80
N LEU A 43 11.93 3.27 -6.42
CA LEU A 43 12.21 3.59 -5.02
C LEU A 43 10.91 3.68 -4.19
N ALA A 44 9.84 4.18 -4.77
CA ALA A 44 8.52 4.20 -4.14
C ALA A 44 8.02 2.76 -3.91
N ASP A 45 8.19 1.86 -4.87
CA ASP A 45 7.88 0.44 -4.70
C ASP A 45 8.72 -0.20 -3.59
N ALA A 46 10.04 0.00 -3.60
CA ALA A 46 10.95 -0.55 -2.61
C ALA A 46 10.61 -0.09 -1.18
N SER A 47 10.31 1.19 -1.01
CA SER A 47 9.89 1.74 0.28
C SER A 47 8.48 1.29 0.68
N GLY A 48 7.55 1.22 -0.28
CA GLY A 48 6.18 0.74 -0.05
C GLY A 48 6.12 -0.73 0.38
N THR A 49 6.87 -1.62 -0.27
CA THR A 49 6.95 -3.03 0.16
C THR A 49 7.61 -3.17 1.52
N ARG A 50 8.65 -2.38 1.80
CA ARG A 50 9.31 -2.38 3.11
C ARG A 50 8.37 -1.96 4.23
N LEU A 51 7.55 -0.92 4.00
CA LEU A 51 6.59 -0.40 5.00
C LEU A 51 5.42 -1.37 5.21
N THR A 52 4.81 -1.84 4.13
CA THR A 52 3.63 -2.73 4.20
C THR A 52 4.00 -4.16 4.55
N ARG A 53 5.26 -4.55 4.31
CA ARG A 53 5.79 -5.90 4.37
C ARG A 53 5.04 -6.88 3.46
N TYR A 54 4.31 -6.42 2.45
CA TYR A 54 3.42 -7.27 1.65
C TYR A 54 3.63 -7.07 0.14
N PRO A 55 4.72 -7.61 -0.43
CA PRO A 55 5.08 -7.40 -1.83
C PRO A 55 4.05 -7.98 -2.81
N GLU A 56 3.48 -9.15 -2.51
CA GLU A 56 2.41 -9.75 -3.32
C GLU A 56 1.13 -8.90 -3.36
N GLY A 57 0.76 -8.28 -2.22
CA GLY A 57 -0.38 -7.36 -2.19
C GLY A 57 -0.18 -6.15 -3.09
N LEU A 58 1.04 -5.59 -3.09
CA LEU A 58 1.38 -4.47 -3.96
C LEU A 58 1.38 -4.90 -5.44
N ALA A 59 1.93 -6.07 -5.77
CA ALA A 59 1.93 -6.61 -7.12
C ALA A 59 0.50 -6.82 -7.64
N SER A 60 -0.37 -7.41 -6.83
CA SER A 60 -1.79 -7.61 -7.16
C SER A 60 -2.53 -6.28 -7.32
N ALA A 61 -2.22 -5.27 -6.50
CA ALA A 61 -2.80 -3.94 -6.64
C ALA A 61 -2.40 -3.29 -7.98
N LEU A 62 -1.13 -3.36 -8.36
CA LEU A 62 -0.64 -2.83 -9.65
C LEU A 62 -1.27 -3.56 -10.85
N GLU A 63 -1.45 -4.87 -10.75
CA GLU A 63 -2.14 -5.68 -11.76
C GLU A 63 -3.62 -5.28 -11.91
N LYS A 64 -4.32 -5.02 -10.79
CA LYS A 64 -5.70 -4.50 -10.80
C LYS A 64 -5.78 -3.09 -11.37
N ILE A 65 -4.85 -2.19 -11.02
CA ILE A 65 -4.84 -0.81 -11.52
C ILE A 65 -4.54 -0.77 -13.03
N SER A 66 -3.60 -1.58 -13.50
CA SER A 66 -3.24 -1.64 -14.93
C SER A 66 -4.32 -2.29 -15.79
N SER A 67 -5.07 -3.26 -15.24
CA SER A 67 -6.21 -3.89 -15.93
C SER A 67 -7.50 -3.08 -15.84
N ALA A 68 -7.63 -2.20 -14.84
CA ALA A 68 -8.77 -1.29 -14.69
C ALA A 68 -8.72 -0.20 -15.76
N GLY A 69 -9.26 -0.50 -16.95
CA GLY A 69 -9.55 0.49 -17.98
C GLY A 69 -10.74 1.36 -17.57
N ILE A 70 -10.57 2.22 -16.56
CA ILE A 70 -11.60 3.14 -16.09
C ILE A 70 -11.84 4.19 -17.18
N LYS A 71 -12.80 3.90 -18.06
CA LYS A 71 -13.34 4.91 -18.99
C LYS A 71 -14.33 5.76 -18.20
N LEU A 72 -13.90 6.95 -17.79
CA LEU A 72 -14.83 7.94 -17.28
C LEU A 72 -15.68 8.45 -18.46
N ALA A 73 -17.01 8.49 -18.27
CA ALA A 73 -17.94 8.99 -19.28
C ALA A 73 -17.74 10.50 -19.56
N SER A 74 -17.23 11.23 -18.56
CA SER A 74 -16.85 12.64 -18.67
C SER A 74 -15.74 12.92 -17.65
N ALA A 75 -14.65 13.55 -18.09
CA ALA A 75 -13.57 14.00 -17.22
C ALA A 75 -13.12 15.40 -17.63
N ASN A 76 -13.07 16.32 -16.66
CA ASN A 76 -12.58 17.67 -16.88
C ASN A 76 -11.05 17.71 -16.73
N GLN A 77 -10.35 18.34 -17.68
CA GLN A 77 -8.89 18.50 -17.65
C GLN A 77 -8.40 19.22 -16.38
N VAL A 78 -9.19 20.15 -15.84
CA VAL A 78 -8.86 20.86 -14.60
C VAL A 78 -8.81 19.93 -13.39
N THR A 79 -9.69 18.92 -13.36
CA THR A 79 -9.75 17.94 -12.28
C THR A 79 -8.84 16.73 -12.51
N ALA A 80 -8.20 16.63 -13.67
CA ALA A 80 -7.36 15.50 -14.04
C ALA A 80 -6.28 15.11 -13.00
N PRO A 81 -5.62 16.07 -12.31
CA PRO A 81 -4.62 15.76 -11.28
C PRO A 81 -5.20 15.11 -10.02
N MET A 82 -6.51 15.16 -9.81
CA MET A 82 -7.19 14.60 -8.63
C MET A 82 -7.59 13.13 -8.81
N TYR A 83 -7.48 12.58 -10.02
CA TYR A 83 -7.85 11.19 -10.29
C TYR A 83 -6.72 10.24 -9.96
N ILE A 84 -7.09 9.06 -9.45
CA ILE A 84 -6.16 7.96 -9.14
C ILE A 84 -5.49 7.43 -10.42
N ALA A 85 -6.20 7.46 -11.54
CA ALA A 85 -5.70 7.08 -12.86
C ALA A 85 -6.02 8.20 -13.87
N ASN A 86 -5.16 8.41 -14.86
CA ASN A 86 -5.35 9.47 -15.85
C ASN A 86 -6.64 9.20 -16.66
N PRO A 87 -7.67 10.05 -16.55
CA PRO A 87 -8.96 9.79 -17.18
C PRO A 87 -8.93 9.91 -18.72
N PHE A 88 -7.86 10.49 -19.27
CA PHE A 88 -7.63 10.63 -20.70
C PHE A 88 -6.73 9.53 -21.29
N GLN A 89 -6.33 8.53 -20.49
CA GLN A 89 -5.62 7.36 -21.01
C GLN A 89 -6.55 6.49 -21.85
N GLY A 90 -6.36 6.56 -23.17
CA GLY A 90 -7.02 5.67 -24.14
C GLY A 90 -6.68 4.20 -23.89
N LYS A 91 -7.69 3.34 -24.04
CA LYS A 91 -7.57 1.87 -23.97
C LYS A 91 -6.47 1.43 -24.97
N GLY A 92 -5.34 0.92 -24.47
CA GLY A 92 -4.26 0.42 -25.33
C GLY A 92 -3.12 1.41 -25.65
N MET A 93 -3.06 2.59 -25.04
CA MET A 93 -1.81 3.39 -25.03
C MET A 93 -0.78 2.74 -24.10
N SER A 94 -0.28 1.59 -24.51
CA SER A 94 0.99 1.07 -24.01
C SER A 94 2.08 1.96 -24.59
N PHE A 95 2.44 3.06 -23.91
CA PHE A 95 3.73 3.70 -24.16
C PHE A 95 4.81 2.80 -23.55
N SER A 96 5.00 1.62 -24.15
CA SER A 96 5.97 0.60 -23.74
C SER A 96 7.40 0.93 -24.18
N GLY A 97 7.62 2.05 -24.87
CA GLY A 97 8.93 2.40 -25.42
C GLY A 97 9.30 3.86 -25.16
N LEU A 98 10.32 4.07 -24.33
CA LEU A 98 11.16 5.26 -24.19
C LEU A 98 10.53 6.59 -23.71
N LEU A 99 9.32 6.95 -24.15
CA LEU A 99 8.64 8.23 -23.85
C LEU A 99 7.67 8.17 -22.66
N SER A 100 7.56 7.03 -21.99
CA SER A 100 6.74 6.89 -20.79
C SER A 100 7.37 7.56 -19.58
N THR A 101 6.58 8.32 -18.82
CA THR A 101 6.96 8.94 -17.54
C THR A 101 7.13 7.93 -16.40
N HIS A 102 6.56 6.72 -16.55
CA HIS A 102 6.64 5.63 -15.59
C HIS A 102 7.29 4.38 -16.22
N PRO A 103 7.91 3.51 -15.42
CA PRO A 103 8.38 2.24 -15.93
C PRO A 103 7.18 1.35 -16.28
N PRO A 104 7.32 0.41 -17.22
CA PRO A 104 6.25 -0.51 -17.56
C PRO A 104 5.81 -1.29 -16.32
N VAL A 105 4.49 -1.34 -16.09
CA VAL A 105 3.90 -1.95 -14.89
C VAL A 105 4.31 -3.42 -14.76
N ASP A 106 4.43 -4.13 -15.88
CA ASP A 106 4.87 -5.53 -15.90
C ASP A 106 6.24 -5.75 -15.28
N GLN A 107 7.19 -4.82 -15.48
CA GLN A 107 8.52 -4.92 -14.86
C GLN A 107 8.41 -4.75 -13.34
N ARG A 108 7.60 -3.79 -12.88
CA ARG A 108 7.36 -3.56 -11.44
C ARG A 108 6.73 -4.80 -10.79
N ILE A 109 5.69 -5.36 -11.40
CA ILE A 109 5.02 -6.59 -10.91
C ILE A 109 6.03 -7.75 -10.82
N LYS A 110 6.86 -7.95 -11.85
CA LYS A 110 7.89 -9.00 -11.85
C LYS A 110 8.91 -8.80 -10.74
N ILE A 111 9.37 -7.57 -10.50
CA ILE A 111 10.30 -7.27 -9.42
C ILE A 111 9.65 -7.63 -8.08
N LEU A 112 8.43 -7.17 -7.84
CA LEU A 112 7.70 -7.39 -6.59
C LEU A 112 7.47 -8.88 -6.30
N ARG A 113 7.06 -9.67 -7.30
CA ARG A 113 6.87 -11.13 -7.16
C ARG A 113 8.19 -11.89 -6.96
N ASN A 114 9.31 -11.32 -7.40
CA ASN A 114 10.63 -11.89 -7.16
C ASN A 114 11.15 -11.65 -5.72
N LEU A 115 10.49 -10.82 -4.90
CA LEU A 115 10.83 -10.66 -3.48
C LEU A 115 10.29 -11.84 -2.67
N SER A 116 11.09 -12.91 -2.55
CA SER A 116 10.74 -14.10 -1.75
C SER A 116 11.49 -14.21 -0.41
N GLN A 117 12.66 -13.56 -0.30
CA GLN A 117 13.57 -13.71 0.85
C GLN A 117 13.48 -12.56 1.88
N GLY A 118 12.52 -11.65 1.74
CA GLY A 118 12.34 -10.49 2.62
C GLY A 118 11.93 -9.22 1.86
N VAL A 119 11.71 -8.13 2.61
CA VAL A 119 11.40 -6.79 2.04
C VAL A 119 12.45 -5.73 2.37
N ASN A 120 13.71 -6.14 2.54
CA ASN A 120 14.81 -5.19 2.73
C ASN A 120 15.23 -4.55 1.39
N TYR A 121 15.90 -3.42 1.46
CA TYR A 121 16.38 -2.72 0.26
C TYR A 121 17.33 -3.58 -0.57
N LEU A 122 18.18 -4.39 0.06
CA LEU A 122 19.08 -5.31 -0.63
C LEU A 122 18.34 -6.36 -1.47
N SER A 123 17.28 -6.97 -0.94
CA SER A 123 16.44 -7.95 -1.65
C SER A 123 15.75 -7.31 -2.85
N TYR A 124 15.26 -6.07 -2.69
CA TYR A 124 14.67 -5.32 -3.78
C TYR A 124 15.68 -4.99 -4.88
N GLN A 125 16.89 -4.55 -4.52
CA GLN A 125 17.96 -4.30 -5.49
C GLN A 125 18.31 -5.57 -6.28
N LYS A 126 18.43 -6.73 -5.61
CA LYS A 126 18.67 -8.02 -6.27
C LYS A 126 17.54 -8.42 -7.21
N ALA A 127 16.28 -8.22 -6.80
CA ALA A 127 15.11 -8.48 -7.63
C ALA A 127 15.01 -7.50 -8.83
N TYR A 128 15.43 -6.25 -8.66
CA TYR A 128 15.52 -5.27 -9.74
C TYR A 128 16.54 -5.70 -10.78
N GLU A 129 17.75 -6.08 -10.34
CA GLU A 129 18.82 -6.55 -11.22
C GLU A 129 18.42 -7.80 -12.00
N SER A 130 17.70 -8.74 -11.36
CA SER A 130 17.26 -9.98 -12.03
C SER A 130 16.21 -9.74 -13.12
N VAL A 131 15.40 -8.68 -13.03
CA VAL A 131 14.35 -8.36 -14.02
C VAL A 131 14.85 -7.43 -15.11
N ILE A 132 15.63 -6.41 -14.76
CA ILE A 132 16.08 -5.39 -15.71
C ILE A 132 17.35 -5.82 -16.45
N GLY A 133 18.12 -6.77 -15.91
CA GLY A 133 19.34 -7.29 -16.52
C GLY A 133 20.47 -6.26 -16.61
N ARG A 134 20.38 -5.16 -15.84
CA ARG A 134 21.40 -4.11 -15.73
C ARG A 134 21.85 -3.99 -14.29
N SER A 135 23.15 -3.97 -14.07
CA SER A 135 23.78 -3.71 -12.77
C SER A 135 23.76 -2.21 -12.43
N GLU A 136 22.58 -1.57 -12.52
CA GLU A 136 22.41 -0.18 -12.09
C GLU A 136 22.05 -0.14 -10.60
N THR A 137 22.83 0.62 -9.83
CA THR A 137 22.54 0.88 -8.43
C THR A 137 21.33 1.81 -8.31
N LEU A 138 20.15 1.24 -8.05
CA LEU A 138 18.90 1.99 -7.85
C LEU A 138 18.89 2.65 -6.46
N ILE A 139 19.23 1.86 -5.44
CA ILE A 139 19.20 2.27 -4.04
C ILE A 139 20.55 2.91 -3.66
N PRO A 140 20.56 4.10 -3.01
CA PRO A 140 21.81 4.73 -2.60
C PRO A 140 22.59 3.83 -1.63
N PRO A 141 23.93 3.95 -1.59
CA PRO A 141 24.78 3.08 -0.77
C PRO A 141 24.43 3.13 0.73
N SER A 142 23.85 4.22 1.22
CA SER A 142 23.31 4.31 2.59
C SER A 142 22.16 3.32 2.84
N GLY A 143 21.27 3.12 1.87
CA GLY A 143 20.16 2.19 1.97
C GLY A 143 20.57 0.73 1.82
N LEU A 144 21.70 0.45 1.16
CA LEU A 144 22.24 -0.91 1.01
C LEU A 144 22.98 -1.41 2.26
N LYS A 145 23.41 -0.51 3.15
CA LYS A 145 24.02 -0.86 4.44
C LYS A 145 23.01 -1.43 5.44
N ASP A 146 21.72 -1.24 5.17
CA ASP A 146 20.64 -1.72 6.01
C ASP A 146 20.41 -3.21 5.81
N GLN A 147 21.02 -4.01 6.68
CA GLN A 147 20.92 -5.48 6.68
C GLN A 147 19.72 -5.99 7.49
N GLN A 148 18.82 -5.12 7.92
CA GLN A 148 17.67 -5.54 8.73
C GLN A 148 16.80 -6.54 7.94
N GLU A 149 16.70 -7.76 8.45
CA GLU A 149 15.80 -8.78 7.90
C GLU A 149 14.36 -8.43 8.30
N ILE A 150 13.60 -7.96 7.32
CA ILE A 150 12.19 -7.63 7.51
C ILE A 150 11.37 -8.75 6.88
N PRO A 151 10.65 -9.56 7.68
CA PRO A 151 9.90 -10.69 7.19
C PRO A 151 8.69 -10.22 6.38
N ILE A 152 8.35 -10.99 5.35
CA ILE A 152 7.15 -10.77 4.54
C ILE A 152 5.92 -11.10 5.38
N LYS A 153 5.00 -10.14 5.48
CA LYS A 153 3.64 -10.34 5.98
C LYS A 153 2.92 -11.28 5.02
N LYS A 154 2.52 -12.45 5.52
CA LYS A 154 1.66 -13.37 4.76
C LYS A 154 0.31 -12.70 4.50
N ALA A 155 -0.34 -13.06 3.38
CA ALA A 155 -1.70 -12.67 3.09
C ALA A 155 -2.59 -13.03 4.29
N GLY A 156 -2.93 -12.03 5.10
CA GLY A 156 -3.91 -12.19 6.17
C GLY A 156 -5.27 -12.26 5.52
N LEU A 157 -5.66 -13.45 5.07
CA LEU A 157 -7.06 -13.84 5.02
C LEU A 157 -7.51 -14.10 6.46
N GLU A 158 -7.51 -13.08 7.32
CA GLU A 158 -8.67 -12.99 8.19
C GLU A 158 -9.73 -12.40 7.28
N GLU A 159 -10.47 -13.29 6.62
CA GLU A 159 -11.81 -12.92 6.16
C GLU A 159 -12.44 -12.19 7.35
N PRO A 160 -12.95 -10.96 7.17
CA PRO A 160 -13.75 -10.37 8.22
C PRO A 160 -14.81 -11.42 8.46
N LYS A 161 -14.82 -12.07 9.64
CA LYS A 161 -15.90 -12.97 9.99
C LYS A 161 -17.13 -12.11 9.87
N ILE A 162 -17.89 -12.27 8.78
CA ILE A 162 -19.19 -11.65 8.61
C ILE A 162 -20.02 -12.39 9.63
N GLN A 163 -19.92 -11.93 10.87
CA GLN A 163 -20.73 -12.41 11.97
C GLN A 163 -22.16 -12.29 11.47
N SER A 164 -22.92 -13.38 11.59
CA SER A 164 -24.33 -13.32 11.19
C SER A 164 -24.98 -12.12 11.91
N PRO A 165 -26.00 -11.45 11.34
CA PRO A 165 -26.67 -10.34 12.01
C PRO A 165 -27.09 -10.67 13.45
N LYS A 166 -27.36 -11.96 13.72
CA LYS A 166 -27.66 -12.51 15.04
C LYS A 166 -26.45 -12.52 15.99
N ASP A 167 -25.26 -12.82 15.50
CA ASP A 167 -24.04 -12.84 16.30
C ASP A 167 -23.54 -11.42 16.61
N GLN A 168 -23.68 -10.48 15.67
CA GLN A 168 -23.43 -9.06 15.92
C GLN A 168 -24.37 -8.50 17.00
N ALA A 169 -25.67 -8.82 16.90
CA ALA A 169 -26.64 -8.39 17.91
C ALA A 169 -26.35 -8.98 19.30
N ARG A 170 -25.84 -10.22 19.36
CA ARG A 170 -25.41 -10.86 20.61
C ARG A 170 -24.19 -10.15 21.21
N GLU A 171 -23.17 -9.88 20.39
CA GLU A 171 -21.94 -9.22 20.82
C GLU A 171 -22.19 -7.79 21.30
N ILE A 172 -22.94 -7.00 20.53
CA ILE A 172 -23.36 -5.65 20.94
C ILE A 172 -24.11 -5.71 22.26
N GLY A 173 -25.06 -6.63 22.41
CA GLY A 173 -25.81 -6.76 23.65
C GLY A 173 -24.93 -7.15 24.84
N ASP A 174 -23.90 -7.95 24.65
CA ASP A 174 -22.98 -8.34 25.72
C ASP A 174 -22.05 -7.19 26.13
N LEU A 175 -21.58 -6.39 25.16
CA LEU A 175 -20.84 -5.16 25.42
C LEU A 175 -21.68 -4.13 26.16
N THR A 176 -22.91 -3.87 25.71
CA THR A 176 -23.83 -2.94 26.39
C THR A 176 -24.00 -3.34 27.85
N ARG A 177 -24.18 -4.64 28.14
CA ARG A 177 -24.35 -5.15 29.51
C ARG A 177 -23.07 -5.08 30.34
N ALA A 178 -21.90 -5.25 29.74
CA ALA A 178 -20.62 -5.03 30.40
C ALA A 178 -20.44 -3.55 30.80
N VAL A 179 -20.82 -2.61 29.92
CA VAL A 179 -20.80 -1.16 30.21
C VAL A 179 -21.73 -0.81 31.38
N TYR A 180 -22.93 -1.40 31.42
CA TYR A 180 -23.86 -1.25 32.55
C TYR A 180 -23.52 -2.12 33.77
N ARG A 181 -22.31 -2.72 33.83
CA ARG A 181 -21.79 -3.48 34.98
C ARG A 181 -22.69 -4.64 35.42
N TYR A 182 -23.30 -5.37 34.48
CA TYR A 182 -24.04 -6.58 34.80
C TYR A 182 -23.10 -7.69 35.31
N ALA A 183 -23.60 -8.52 36.22
CA ALA A 183 -22.91 -9.74 36.64
C ALA A 183 -23.40 -10.94 35.82
N PHE A 184 -22.47 -11.82 35.47
CA PHE A 184 -22.74 -13.03 34.72
C PHE A 184 -22.52 -14.23 35.63
N LEU A 185 -23.60 -14.87 36.05
CA LEU A 185 -23.56 -16.06 36.89
C LEU A 185 -23.72 -17.31 36.04
N THR A 186 -22.94 -18.34 36.34
CA THR A 186 -23.09 -19.67 35.75
C THR A 186 -23.70 -20.60 36.78
N CYS A 187 -24.87 -21.14 36.47
CA CYS A 187 -25.52 -22.13 37.31
C CYS A 187 -24.86 -23.51 37.12
N SER A 188 -24.94 -24.37 38.13
CA SER A 188 -24.49 -25.78 38.08
C SER A 188 -25.12 -26.57 36.93
N CYS A 189 -26.33 -26.21 36.48
CA CYS A 189 -26.98 -26.80 35.31
C CYS A 189 -26.47 -26.28 33.93
N GLY A 190 -25.43 -25.43 33.94
CA GLY A 190 -24.81 -24.83 32.75
C GLY A 190 -25.49 -23.57 32.21
N LEU A 191 -26.59 -23.10 32.81
CA LEU A 191 -27.28 -21.88 32.38
C LEU A 191 -26.53 -20.62 32.80
N LYS A 192 -26.25 -19.71 31.86
CA LYS A 192 -25.71 -18.37 32.11
C LYS A 192 -26.83 -17.37 32.40
N ILE A 193 -26.84 -16.78 33.58
CA ILE A 193 -27.82 -15.80 34.04
C ILE A 193 -27.16 -14.42 34.08
N LYS A 194 -27.84 -13.40 33.56
CA LYS A 194 -27.37 -12.00 33.55
C LYS A 194 -28.13 -11.23 34.62
N VAL A 195 -27.40 -10.62 35.55
CA VAL A 195 -27.95 -9.94 36.73
C VAL A 195 -27.61 -8.45 36.63
N PRO A 196 -28.62 -7.56 36.61
CA PRO A 196 -28.36 -6.11 36.64
C PRO A 196 -27.84 -5.68 38.02
N PRO A 197 -27.06 -4.58 38.10
CA PRO A 197 -26.57 -4.05 39.37
C PRO A 197 -27.71 -3.63 40.33
N ASP A 198 -28.86 -3.20 39.79
CA ASP A 198 -30.02 -2.78 40.60
C ASP A 198 -30.87 -3.95 41.14
N PHE A 199 -30.41 -5.19 40.99
CA PHE A 199 -31.16 -6.37 41.45
C PHE A 199 -31.15 -6.48 42.98
N LYS A 200 -32.32 -6.28 43.61
CA LYS A 200 -32.44 -6.14 45.09
C LYS A 200 -32.60 -7.44 45.88
N ARG A 201 -32.80 -8.60 45.23
CA ARG A 201 -32.99 -9.86 45.97
C ARG A 201 -31.63 -10.48 46.33
N PRO A 202 -31.45 -11.02 47.55
CA PRO A 202 -30.18 -11.61 47.98
C PRO A 202 -29.88 -12.93 47.27
N LYS A 203 -30.92 -13.63 46.81
CA LYS A 203 -30.82 -14.91 46.10
C LYS A 203 -31.42 -14.81 44.70
N ILE A 204 -30.77 -15.49 43.76
CA ILE A 204 -31.16 -15.60 42.36
C ILE A 204 -31.48 -17.06 42.08
N ILE A 205 -32.68 -17.34 41.59
CA ILE A 205 -33.14 -18.70 41.30
C ILE A 205 -32.95 -18.99 39.82
N CYS A 206 -32.31 -20.13 39.51
CA CYS A 206 -32.18 -20.59 38.14
C CYS A 206 -33.52 -21.05 37.55
N PRO A 207 -34.00 -20.53 36.41
CA PRO A 207 -35.27 -20.96 35.83
C PRO A 207 -35.25 -22.38 35.24
N LYS A 208 -34.06 -22.97 35.03
CA LYS A 208 -33.91 -24.31 34.44
C LYS A 208 -33.88 -25.43 35.48
N CYS A 209 -33.21 -25.22 36.61
CA CYS A 209 -33.00 -26.25 37.63
C CYS A 209 -33.40 -25.84 39.05
N TRP A 210 -33.96 -24.64 39.21
CA TRP A 210 -34.42 -24.09 40.50
C TRP A 210 -33.33 -23.93 41.58
N HIS A 211 -32.06 -24.07 41.21
CA HIS A 211 -30.94 -23.87 42.12
C HIS A 211 -30.80 -22.41 42.52
N GLU A 212 -30.57 -22.17 43.81
CA GLU A 212 -30.34 -20.83 44.38
C GLU A 212 -28.87 -20.43 44.27
N MET A 213 -28.63 -19.19 43.84
CA MET A 213 -27.30 -18.58 43.74
C MET A 213 -27.28 -17.25 44.45
N ASN A 214 -26.13 -16.88 45.02
CA ASN A 214 -25.98 -15.61 45.72
C ASN A 214 -25.92 -14.44 44.73
N ASN A 215 -26.54 -13.32 45.10
CA ASN A 215 -26.42 -12.08 44.35
C ASN A 215 -25.05 -11.44 44.57
N PRO A 216 -24.21 -11.32 43.52
CA PRO A 216 -22.84 -10.79 43.65
C PRO A 216 -22.79 -9.30 44.00
N PHE A 217 -23.90 -8.56 43.85
CA PHE A 217 -23.97 -7.13 44.19
C PHE A 217 -24.40 -6.85 45.63
N LEU A 218 -24.98 -7.85 46.32
CA LEU A 218 -25.43 -7.73 47.71
C LEU A 218 -24.57 -8.55 48.67
N SER A 219 -23.59 -9.30 48.18
CA SER A 219 -22.77 -10.21 48.98
C SER A 219 -21.50 -9.57 49.55
N LYS A 220 -21.61 -8.40 50.19
CA LYS A 220 -20.61 -7.89 51.13
C LYS A 220 -21.29 -7.01 52.17
N ASP A 221 -21.56 -7.62 53.32
CA ASP A 221 -21.53 -7.05 54.66
C ASP A 221 -21.58 -8.23 55.65
N ASN A 222 -20.46 -8.96 55.75
CA ASN A 222 -19.96 -9.69 56.92
C ASN A 222 -18.57 -10.25 56.61
#